data_AF-Q7TUS0-F1
#
_entry.id   AF-Q7TUS0-F1
#
_cell.length_a   1.000
_cell.length_b   1.000
_cell.length_c   1.000
_cell.angle_alpha   90.00
_cell.angle_beta   90.00
_cell.angle_gamma   90.00
#
_symmetry.space_group_name_H-M   'P 1'
#
loop_
_entity.id
_entity.type
_entity.pdbx_description
1 polymer ?
#
loop_
_entity_poly.entity_id
_entity_poly.type
_entity_poly.pdbx_seq_one_letter_code
_entity_poly.pdbx_strand_id
1 'polypeptide(L)'
;MSHKQRLDLQLLMKGLASSRHQAQQLIRAGKVRDGNGQLLDKPGHEVSQELELQVEQPPRFVSRGGEKLLGALREFPLNVEGRVCLDGGISTGGFTDCLLQHGAARVYGIDVGYGQTAWNLRNDSRVVLRERTNLRTLSPDQLYGAEEPLPSLAVADLAFISLRLVLPAIKKLLKPDHSEAVLLVKPQFEVGRERVGKGGVVRDALAHVDALKSVIDTSRSLGWWPKGLIASPITGPAGNHEYLLWLGDEILVDLPVLERLVAQTLA
;
A
#
# COMPACT_ATOMS: atom_id res chain seq x y z
N MET A 1 13.64 8.46 44.85
CA MET A 1 12.39 7.69 44.86
C MET A 1 11.83 7.73 43.46
N SER A 2 11.52 6.58 42.84
CA SER A 2 10.86 6.56 41.53
C SER A 2 9.50 7.24 41.67
N HIS A 3 9.33 8.38 40.99
CA HIS A 3 8.03 9.02 40.91
C HIS A 3 7.09 8.08 40.17
N LYS A 4 6.06 7.60 40.88
CA LYS A 4 5.02 6.75 40.31
C LYS A 4 3.83 7.60 39.89
N GLN A 5 3.21 7.20 38.79
CA GLN A 5 2.03 7.86 38.27
C GLN A 5 1.07 6.83 37.67
N ARG A 6 -0.22 7.14 37.69
CA ARG A 6 -1.23 6.31 37.05
C ARG A 6 -0.92 6.14 35.56
N LEU A 7 -1.05 4.91 35.07
CA LEU A 7 -0.80 4.54 33.69
C LEU A 7 -1.58 5.40 32.68
N ASP A 8 -2.85 5.71 32.96
CA ASP A 8 -3.66 6.57 32.08
C ASP A 8 -3.10 7.98 31.91
N LEU A 9 -2.53 8.56 32.98
CA LEU A 9 -1.87 9.85 32.93
C LEU A 9 -0.46 9.75 32.33
N GLN A 10 0.25 8.64 32.56
CA GLN A 10 1.57 8.42 32.01
C GLN A 10 1.55 8.30 30.47
N LEU A 11 0.53 7.63 29.91
CA LEU A 11 0.30 7.60 28.46
C LEU A 11 0.06 8.98 27.87
N LEU A 12 -0.71 9.83 28.55
CA LEU A 12 -0.96 11.21 28.13
C LEU A 12 0.34 12.04 28.18
N MET A 13 1.09 11.95 29.28
CA MET A 13 2.36 12.67 29.45
C MET A 13 3.42 12.27 28.44
N LYS A 14 3.50 11.00 28.06
CA LYS A 14 4.41 10.52 27.00
C LYS A 14 3.90 10.81 25.58
N GLY A 15 2.74 11.45 25.42
CA GLY A 15 2.14 11.71 24.12
C GLY A 15 1.64 10.45 23.39
N LEU A 16 1.50 9.33 24.10
CA LEU A 16 1.05 8.04 23.56
C LEU A 16 -0.49 7.96 23.43
N ALA A 17 -1.19 8.92 24.02
CA ALA A 17 -2.62 9.16 23.84
C ALA A 17 -2.87 10.68 23.80
N SER A 18 -3.83 11.12 22.99
CA SER A 18 -4.23 12.53 22.84
C SER A 18 -5.17 13.02 23.95
N SER A 19 -5.79 12.10 24.69
CA SER A 19 -6.64 12.42 25.84
C SER A 19 -6.60 11.32 26.88
N ARG A 20 -6.91 11.68 28.14
CA ARG A 20 -7.03 10.69 29.22
C ARG A 20 -8.11 9.64 28.92
N HIS A 21 -9.20 10.03 28.24
CA HIS A 21 -10.24 9.09 27.82
C HIS A 21 -9.68 8.07 26.81
N GLN A 22 -8.96 8.52 25.79
CA GLN A 22 -8.31 7.62 24.82
C GLN A 22 -7.31 6.68 25.52
N ALA A 23 -6.50 7.20 26.45
CA ALA A 23 -5.57 6.39 27.23
C ALA A 23 -6.29 5.25 27.97
N GLN A 24 -7.40 5.53 28.63
CA GLN A 24 -8.20 4.51 29.32
C GLN A 24 -8.79 3.47 28.36
N GLN A 25 -9.25 3.89 27.18
CA GLN A 25 -9.74 2.97 26.15
C GLN A 25 -8.65 2.03 25.66
N LEU A 26 -7.45 2.56 25.35
CA LEU A 26 -6.30 1.76 24.91
C LEU A 26 -5.90 0.72 25.96
N ILE A 27 -5.81 1.13 27.23
CA ILE A 27 -5.48 0.23 28.35
C ILE A 27 -6.52 -0.89 28.46
N ARG A 28 -7.81 -0.54 28.48
CA ARG A 28 -8.92 -1.52 28.60
C ARG A 28 -9.04 -2.44 27.39
N ALA A 29 -8.68 -1.96 26.21
CA ALA A 29 -8.64 -2.74 24.98
C ALA A 29 -7.41 -3.67 24.89
N GLY A 30 -6.57 -3.70 25.93
CA GLY A 30 -5.38 -4.53 25.98
C GLY A 30 -4.28 -4.08 25.01
N LYS A 31 -4.26 -2.78 24.66
CA LYS A 31 -3.35 -2.19 23.67
C LYS A 31 -2.08 -1.60 24.27
N VAL A 32 -1.83 -1.79 25.56
CA VAL A 32 -0.71 -1.16 26.26
C VAL A 32 0.18 -2.23 26.88
N ARG A 33 1.47 -2.22 26.54
CA ARG A 33 2.49 -3.12 27.08
C ARG A 33 3.65 -2.31 27.66
N ASP A 34 4.39 -2.88 28.59
CA ASP A 34 5.69 -2.34 28.98
C ASP A 34 6.80 -2.72 27.96
N GLY A 35 8.02 -2.22 28.18
CA GLY A 35 9.18 -2.54 27.34
C GLY A 35 9.57 -4.03 27.28
N ASN A 36 9.08 -4.85 28.23
CA ASN A 36 9.29 -6.29 28.27
C ASN A 36 8.12 -7.07 27.63
N GLY A 37 7.10 -6.37 27.11
CA GLY A 37 5.92 -6.96 26.49
C GLY A 37 4.81 -7.35 27.47
N GLN A 38 4.93 -7.04 28.76
CA GLN A 38 3.89 -7.32 29.76
C GLN A 38 2.68 -6.44 29.51
N LEU A 39 1.50 -7.05 29.42
CA LEU A 39 0.23 -6.34 29.23
C LEU A 39 -0.12 -5.50 30.47
N LEU A 40 -0.48 -4.25 30.24
CA LEU A 40 -0.94 -3.31 31.26
C LEU A 40 -2.41 -2.95 30.98
N ASP A 41 -3.32 -3.49 31.79
CA ASP A 41 -4.78 -3.49 31.55
C ASP A 41 -5.58 -2.64 32.56
N LYS A 42 -4.91 -2.03 33.53
CA LYS A 42 -5.53 -1.25 34.62
C LYS A 42 -5.15 0.23 34.52
N PRO A 43 -6.09 1.13 34.19
CA PRO A 43 -5.80 2.56 34.05
C PRO A 43 -5.23 3.23 35.30
N GLY A 44 -5.65 2.77 36.48
CA GLY A 44 -5.19 3.28 37.76
C GLY A 44 -3.93 2.62 38.30
N HIS A 45 -3.33 1.69 37.55
CA HIS A 45 -2.07 1.07 37.97
C HIS A 45 -0.96 2.13 38.01
N GLU A 46 -0.25 2.20 39.13
CA GLU A 46 0.86 3.13 39.30
C GLU A 46 2.14 2.55 38.73
N VAL A 47 2.67 3.22 37.71
CA VAL A 47 3.90 2.83 37.00
C VAL A 47 4.99 3.87 37.24
N SER A 48 6.26 3.43 37.17
CA SER A 48 7.40 4.36 37.18
C SER A 48 7.32 5.30 35.98
N GLN A 49 7.68 6.58 36.16
CA GLN A 49 7.75 7.50 35.03
C GLN A 49 8.77 7.07 33.96
N GLU A 50 9.80 6.33 34.39
CA GLU A 50 10.85 5.76 33.54
C GLU A 50 10.41 4.50 32.81
N LEU A 51 9.24 3.92 33.14
CA LEU A 51 8.76 2.72 32.47
C LEU A 51 8.58 3.00 30.97
N GLU A 52 9.24 2.20 30.14
CA GLU A 52 8.99 2.18 28.71
C GLU A 52 7.60 1.60 28.46
N LEU A 53 6.80 2.33 27.67
CA LEU A 53 5.43 1.97 27.35
C LEU A 53 5.30 1.85 25.83
N GLN A 54 4.69 0.76 25.40
CA GLN A 54 4.35 0.49 24.02
C GLN A 54 2.83 0.50 23.89
N VAL A 55 2.30 1.32 22.99
CA VAL A 55 0.88 1.37 22.67
C VAL A 55 0.67 0.83 21.27
N GLU A 56 -0.14 -0.22 21.17
CA GLU A 56 -0.64 -0.71 19.91
C GLU A 56 -1.68 0.28 19.37
N GLN A 57 -1.24 1.13 18.43
CA GLN A 57 -2.13 2.05 17.74
C GLN A 57 -3.03 1.28 16.77
N PRO A 58 -4.27 1.74 16.52
CA PRO A 58 -5.06 1.19 15.44
C PRO A 58 -4.28 1.34 14.11
N PRO A 59 -4.41 0.37 13.20
CA PRO A 59 -3.75 0.46 11.91
C PRO A 59 -4.23 1.73 11.18
N ARG A 60 -3.30 2.43 10.54
CA ARG A 60 -3.58 3.68 9.82
C ARG A 60 -4.54 3.45 8.64
N PHE A 61 -4.44 2.29 8.03
CA PHE A 61 -5.23 1.90 6.86
C PHE A 61 -6.00 0.61 7.15
N VAL A 62 -7.08 0.37 6.41
CA VAL A 62 -7.89 -0.86 6.52
C VAL A 62 -7.11 -2.15 6.22
N SER A 63 -5.93 -2.07 5.58
CA SER A 63 -5.04 -3.21 5.40
C SER A 63 -3.57 -2.77 5.32
N ARG A 64 -2.65 -3.74 5.48
CA ARG A 64 -1.20 -3.54 5.33
C ARG A 64 -0.81 -2.97 3.95
N GLY A 65 -1.66 -3.11 2.93
CA GLY A 65 -1.40 -2.54 1.61
C GLY A 65 -1.21 -1.03 1.67
N GLY A 66 -1.97 -0.31 2.51
CA GLY A 66 -1.85 1.15 2.60
C GLY A 66 -0.45 1.63 3.02
N GLU A 67 0.26 0.86 3.87
CA GLU A 67 1.64 1.18 4.26
C GLU A 67 2.62 1.11 3.09
N LYS A 68 2.37 0.23 2.11
CA LYS A 68 3.19 0.14 0.90
C LYS A 68 3.01 1.39 0.04
N LEU A 69 1.76 1.77 -0.25
CA LEU A 69 1.49 2.96 -1.06
C LEU A 69 1.98 4.23 -0.35
N LEU A 70 1.82 4.33 0.97
CA LEU A 70 2.39 5.42 1.76
C LEU A 70 3.91 5.51 1.61
N GLY A 71 4.62 4.38 1.54
CA GLY A 71 6.04 4.34 1.21
C GLY A 71 6.34 4.99 -0.15
N ALA A 72 5.54 4.66 -1.16
CA ALA A 72 5.65 5.27 -2.49
C ALA A 72 5.41 6.80 -2.46
N LEU A 73 4.37 7.25 -1.75
CA LEU A 73 4.02 8.69 -1.65
C LEU A 73 5.05 9.52 -0.88
N ARG A 74 5.87 8.89 -0.03
CA ARG A 74 6.96 9.56 0.70
C ARG A 74 8.21 9.74 -0.15
N GLU A 75 8.53 8.74 -0.96
CA GLU A 75 9.76 8.72 -1.75
C GLU A 75 9.58 9.35 -3.13
N PHE A 76 8.40 9.23 -3.72
CA PHE A 76 8.10 9.79 -5.03
C PHE A 76 7.45 11.16 -4.91
N PRO A 77 7.86 12.15 -5.73
CA PRO A 77 7.17 13.44 -5.83
C PRO A 77 5.83 13.30 -6.58
N LEU A 78 4.95 12.43 -6.07
CA LEU A 78 3.63 12.11 -6.60
C LEU A 78 2.57 12.86 -5.80
N ASN A 79 1.82 13.74 -6.46
CA ASN A 79 0.67 14.39 -5.84
C ASN A 79 -0.60 13.55 -6.05
N VAL A 80 -1.40 13.41 -4.99
CA VAL A 80 -2.70 12.69 -4.98
C VAL A 80 -3.88 13.67 -4.82
N GLU A 81 -3.66 14.82 -4.18
CA GLU A 81 -4.72 15.78 -3.82
C GLU A 81 -5.56 16.17 -5.05
N GLY A 82 -6.88 16.04 -4.93
CA GLY A 82 -7.85 16.36 -5.97
C GLY A 82 -7.89 15.39 -7.17
N ARG A 83 -7.04 14.35 -7.21
CA ARG A 83 -7.01 13.43 -8.36
C ARG A 83 -8.15 12.42 -8.33
N VAL A 84 -8.57 12.03 -9.52
CA VAL A 84 -9.34 10.81 -9.74
C VAL A 84 -8.36 9.66 -9.97
N CYS A 85 -8.55 8.59 -9.22
CA CYS A 85 -7.66 7.43 -9.19
C CYS A 85 -8.35 6.14 -9.62
N LEU A 86 -7.58 5.20 -10.14
CA LEU A 86 -7.98 3.81 -10.39
C LEU A 86 -7.18 2.90 -9.47
N ASP A 87 -7.86 2.07 -8.68
CA ASP A 87 -7.23 0.99 -7.91
C ASP A 87 -7.55 -0.34 -8.63
N GLY A 88 -6.57 -0.88 -9.34
CA GLY A 88 -6.74 -2.06 -10.22
C GLY A 88 -6.92 -3.38 -9.48
N GLY A 89 -6.84 -3.39 -8.15
CA GLY A 89 -6.98 -4.57 -7.30
C GLY A 89 -7.29 -4.18 -5.87
N ILE A 90 -8.46 -3.57 -5.65
CA ILE A 90 -8.78 -2.90 -4.38
C ILE A 90 -8.74 -3.85 -3.17
N SER A 91 -9.16 -5.12 -3.31
CA SER A 91 -9.25 -6.11 -2.25
C SER A 91 -9.91 -5.54 -0.98
N THR A 92 -9.25 -5.61 0.17
CA THR A 92 -9.71 -4.97 1.42
C THR A 92 -9.76 -3.44 1.33
N GLY A 93 -8.94 -2.84 0.46
CA GLY A 93 -8.95 -1.41 0.15
C GLY A 93 -7.80 -0.59 0.72
N GLY A 94 -6.68 -1.21 1.08
CA GLY A 94 -5.55 -0.50 1.71
C GLY A 94 -4.96 0.63 0.84
N PHE A 95 -4.81 0.40 -0.46
CA PHE A 95 -4.34 1.44 -1.40
C PHE A 95 -5.40 2.54 -1.56
N THR A 96 -6.66 2.17 -1.79
CA THR A 96 -7.78 3.12 -1.84
C THR A 96 -7.88 3.98 -0.58
N ASP A 97 -7.80 3.41 0.62
CA ASP A 97 -7.80 4.16 1.88
C ASP A 97 -6.63 5.15 1.96
N CYS A 98 -5.43 4.70 1.57
CA CYS A 98 -4.27 5.57 1.49
C CYS A 98 -4.50 6.74 0.52
N LEU A 99 -5.02 6.50 -0.69
CA LEU A 99 -5.34 7.56 -1.65
C LEU A 99 -6.36 8.57 -1.09
N LEU A 100 -7.45 8.09 -0.47
CA LEU A 100 -8.50 8.95 0.08
C LEU A 100 -8.01 9.80 1.26
N GLN A 101 -7.12 9.26 2.10
CA GLN A 101 -6.48 10.00 3.19
C GLN A 101 -5.49 11.07 2.68
N HIS A 102 -4.98 10.92 1.46
CA HIS A 102 -4.10 11.91 0.79
C HIS A 102 -4.85 12.75 -0.26
N GLY A 103 -6.17 12.90 -0.10
CA GLY A 103 -6.95 13.88 -0.84
C GLY A 103 -7.45 13.46 -2.21
N ALA A 104 -7.42 12.17 -2.56
CA ALA A 104 -8.05 11.71 -3.80
C ALA A 104 -9.54 12.13 -3.83
N ALA A 105 -9.95 12.77 -4.93
CA ALA A 105 -11.32 13.23 -5.12
C ALA A 105 -12.28 12.07 -5.41
N ARG A 106 -11.78 11.01 -6.07
CA ARG A 106 -12.53 9.79 -6.38
C ARG A 106 -11.57 8.63 -6.61
N VAL A 107 -11.99 7.42 -6.23
CA VAL A 107 -11.26 6.17 -6.53
C VAL A 107 -12.19 5.16 -7.17
N TYR A 108 -11.85 4.69 -8.36
CA TYR A 108 -12.48 3.54 -9.01
C TYR A 108 -11.77 2.26 -8.54
N GLY A 109 -12.42 1.49 -7.68
CA GLY A 109 -11.87 0.26 -7.12
C GLY A 109 -12.32 -0.96 -7.90
N ILE A 110 -11.39 -1.66 -8.54
CA ILE A 110 -11.66 -2.87 -9.34
C ILE A 110 -11.20 -4.09 -8.56
N ASP A 111 -12.06 -5.11 -8.45
CA ASP A 111 -11.68 -6.40 -7.88
C ASP A 111 -12.34 -7.57 -8.62
N VAL A 112 -11.62 -8.69 -8.71
CA VAL A 112 -12.16 -9.96 -9.23
C VAL A 112 -12.98 -10.71 -8.17
N GLY A 113 -12.70 -10.47 -6.90
CA GLY A 113 -13.41 -11.00 -5.75
C GLY A 113 -14.71 -10.26 -5.45
N TYR A 114 -15.32 -10.64 -4.33
CA TYR A 114 -16.59 -10.08 -3.86
C TYR A 114 -16.62 -10.06 -2.33
N GLY A 115 -17.12 -8.98 -1.75
CA GLY A 115 -17.35 -8.83 -0.32
C GLY A 115 -16.09 -8.61 0.53
N GLN A 116 -14.95 -8.26 -0.08
CA GLN A 116 -13.67 -8.12 0.63
C GLN A 116 -13.39 -6.70 1.10
N THR A 117 -13.87 -5.70 0.36
CA THR A 117 -13.61 -4.28 0.64
C THR A 117 -14.22 -3.85 1.96
N ALA A 118 -13.42 -3.16 2.77
CA ALA A 118 -13.80 -2.69 4.09
C ALA A 118 -15.08 -1.85 4.06
N TRP A 119 -15.92 -2.01 5.08
CA TRP A 119 -17.26 -1.41 5.12
C TRP A 119 -17.26 0.12 5.00
N ASN A 120 -16.32 0.79 5.65
CA ASN A 120 -16.15 2.23 5.56
C ASN A 120 -15.88 2.69 4.13
N LEU A 121 -14.99 2.00 3.39
CA LEU A 121 -14.67 2.34 2.00
C LEU A 121 -15.82 2.03 1.06
N ARG A 122 -16.54 0.91 1.27
CA ARG A 122 -17.72 0.57 0.47
C ARG A 122 -18.81 1.65 0.55
N ASN A 123 -18.90 2.35 1.67
CA ASN A 123 -19.88 3.41 1.90
C ASN A 123 -19.31 4.82 1.71
N ASP A 124 -18.04 4.98 1.34
CA ASP A 124 -17.47 6.29 1.03
C ASP A 124 -17.95 6.74 -0.36
N SER A 125 -18.63 7.89 -0.41
CA SER A 125 -19.17 8.48 -1.65
C SER A 125 -18.13 8.75 -2.75
N ARG A 126 -16.84 8.78 -2.39
CA ARG A 126 -15.73 8.96 -3.33
C ARG A 126 -15.28 7.64 -3.96
N VAL A 127 -15.76 6.49 -3.49
CA VAL A 127 -15.37 5.17 -4.00
C VAL A 127 -16.43 4.64 -4.96
N VAL A 128 -16.02 4.36 -6.19
CA VAL A 128 -16.82 3.63 -7.18
C VAL A 128 -16.30 2.20 -7.25
N LEU A 129 -16.99 1.29 -6.58
CA LEU A 129 -16.58 -0.11 -6.46
C LEU A 129 -17.13 -0.96 -7.63
N ARG A 130 -16.25 -1.74 -8.27
CA ARG A 130 -16.56 -2.74 -9.29
C ARG A 130 -15.95 -4.08 -8.92
N GLU A 131 -16.73 -4.86 -8.17
CA GLU A 131 -16.40 -6.24 -7.80
C GLU A 131 -16.73 -7.22 -8.94
N ARG A 132 -16.23 -8.46 -8.83
CA ARG A 132 -16.41 -9.52 -9.85
C ARG A 132 -16.01 -9.06 -11.26
N THR A 133 -15.05 -8.15 -11.35
CA THR A 133 -14.65 -7.48 -12.58
C THR A 133 -13.19 -7.81 -12.87
N ASN A 134 -12.93 -8.40 -14.03
CA ASN A 134 -11.56 -8.70 -14.46
C ASN A 134 -10.97 -7.47 -15.14
N LEU A 135 -10.01 -6.82 -14.47
CA LEU A 135 -9.29 -5.65 -14.97
C LEU A 135 -8.74 -5.85 -16.39
N ARG A 136 -8.28 -7.07 -16.73
CA ARG A 136 -7.62 -7.38 -18.00
C ARG A 136 -8.53 -7.23 -19.22
N THR A 137 -9.83 -7.38 -19.02
CA THR A 137 -10.85 -7.33 -20.08
C THR A 137 -11.76 -6.11 -19.95
N LEU A 138 -11.56 -5.28 -18.94
CA LEU A 138 -12.41 -4.11 -18.66
C LEU A 138 -12.12 -3.01 -19.68
N SER A 139 -13.15 -2.50 -20.32
CA SER A 139 -13.07 -1.33 -21.21
C SER A 139 -13.54 -0.05 -20.52
N PRO A 140 -13.13 1.14 -21.01
CA PRO A 140 -13.61 2.41 -20.50
C PRO A 140 -15.14 2.52 -20.49
N ASP A 141 -15.82 2.10 -21.56
CA ASP A 141 -17.29 2.18 -21.68
C ASP A 141 -18.04 1.29 -20.66
N GLN A 142 -17.38 0.27 -20.12
CA GLN A 142 -17.94 -0.59 -19.07
C GLN A 142 -17.76 0.00 -17.68
N LEU A 143 -16.72 0.81 -17.48
CA LEU A 143 -16.37 1.38 -16.18
C LEU A 143 -17.00 2.76 -15.97
N TYR A 144 -16.92 3.61 -17.00
CA TYR A 144 -17.25 5.03 -16.94
C TYR A 144 -18.53 5.34 -17.70
N GLY A 145 -19.37 6.21 -17.13
CA GLY A 145 -20.43 6.90 -17.88
C GLY A 145 -19.86 8.04 -18.73
N ALA A 146 -20.68 8.57 -19.65
CA ALA A 146 -20.26 9.61 -20.60
C ALA A 146 -19.72 10.90 -19.94
N GLU A 147 -20.19 11.23 -18.73
CA GLU A 147 -19.76 12.41 -17.97
C GLU A 147 -18.83 12.07 -16.79
N GLU A 148 -18.43 10.80 -16.65
CA GLU A 148 -17.55 10.42 -15.54
C GLU A 148 -16.08 10.81 -15.82
N PRO A 149 -15.39 11.41 -14.83
CA PRO A 149 -14.02 11.83 -15.01
C PRO A 149 -13.10 10.62 -15.12
N LEU A 150 -12.27 10.60 -16.16
CA LEU A 150 -11.23 9.59 -16.31
C LEU A 150 -10.13 9.78 -15.25
N PRO A 151 -9.62 8.69 -14.65
CA PRO A 151 -8.54 8.77 -13.69
C PRO A 151 -7.23 9.22 -14.32
N SER A 152 -6.45 9.98 -13.55
CA SER A 152 -5.09 10.40 -13.93
C SER A 152 -3.99 9.60 -13.22
N LEU A 153 -4.34 8.83 -12.19
CA LEU A 153 -3.43 7.97 -11.44
C LEU A 153 -4.00 6.57 -11.33
N ALA A 154 -3.24 5.54 -11.70
CA ALA A 154 -3.53 4.18 -11.32
C ALA A 154 -2.65 3.72 -10.16
N VAL A 155 -3.18 2.84 -9.32
CA VAL A 155 -2.41 2.04 -8.38
C VAL A 155 -2.79 0.57 -8.55
N ALA A 156 -1.83 -0.34 -8.36
CA ALA A 156 -2.09 -1.77 -8.50
C ALA A 156 -1.28 -2.63 -7.51
N ASP A 157 -1.98 -3.31 -6.60
CA ASP A 157 -1.46 -4.37 -5.72
C ASP A 157 -2.13 -5.70 -6.09
N LEU A 158 -1.66 -6.35 -7.16
CA LEU A 158 -2.27 -7.57 -7.70
C LEU A 158 -1.59 -8.84 -7.19
N ALA A 159 -2.36 -9.93 -7.12
CA ALA A 159 -1.86 -11.26 -6.80
C ALA A 159 -2.23 -12.26 -7.91
N PHE A 160 -1.38 -13.29 -8.07
CA PHE A 160 -1.60 -14.39 -9.02
C PHE A 160 -1.70 -13.99 -10.50
N ILE A 161 -1.24 -12.79 -10.86
CA ILE A 161 -1.18 -12.30 -12.23
C ILE A 161 0.07 -11.44 -12.41
N SER A 162 0.71 -11.56 -13.57
CA SER A 162 1.80 -10.67 -13.97
C SER A 162 1.26 -9.30 -14.37
N LEU A 163 1.92 -8.23 -13.91
CA LEU A 163 1.61 -6.85 -14.26
C LEU A 163 1.64 -6.63 -15.78
N ARG A 164 2.50 -7.35 -16.51
CA ARG A 164 2.61 -7.27 -17.96
C ARG A 164 1.29 -7.54 -18.68
N LEU A 165 0.45 -8.40 -18.10
CA LEU A 165 -0.83 -8.78 -18.68
C LEU A 165 -1.92 -7.73 -18.44
N VAL A 166 -1.81 -6.92 -17.38
CA VAL A 166 -2.83 -5.93 -16.99
C VAL A 166 -2.47 -4.51 -17.38
N LEU A 167 -1.18 -4.20 -17.55
CA LEU A 167 -0.72 -2.85 -17.90
C LEU A 167 -1.42 -2.26 -19.14
N PRO A 168 -1.65 -3.01 -20.25
CA PRO A 168 -2.38 -2.48 -21.38
C PRO A 168 -3.82 -2.08 -21.05
N ALA A 169 -4.48 -2.80 -20.14
CA ALA A 169 -5.84 -2.48 -19.72
C ALA A 169 -5.85 -1.27 -18.78
N ILE A 170 -4.92 -1.19 -17.83
CA ILE A 170 -4.77 -0.02 -16.94
C ILE A 170 -4.55 1.25 -17.79
N LYS A 171 -3.62 1.23 -18.75
CA LYS A 171 -3.33 2.41 -19.60
C LYS A 171 -4.57 2.89 -20.36
N LYS A 172 -5.40 1.95 -20.87
CA LYS A 172 -6.66 2.28 -21.58
C LYS A 172 -7.73 2.92 -20.69
N LEU A 173 -7.72 2.63 -19.39
CA LEU A 173 -8.70 3.13 -18.44
C LEU A 173 -8.34 4.53 -17.90
N LEU A 174 -7.12 5.00 -18.14
CA LEU A 174 -6.67 6.31 -17.68
C LEU A 174 -6.87 7.39 -18.74
N LYS A 175 -6.70 8.65 -18.32
CA LYS A 175 -6.55 9.77 -19.26
C LYS A 175 -5.44 9.46 -20.28
N PRO A 176 -5.64 9.78 -21.58
CA PRO A 176 -4.63 9.53 -22.61
C PRO A 176 -3.29 10.20 -22.30
N ASP A 177 -3.34 11.44 -21.82
CA ASP A 177 -2.16 12.26 -21.51
C ASP A 177 -2.05 12.55 -20.01
N HIS A 178 -0.82 12.75 -19.55
CA HIS A 178 -0.45 13.06 -18.16
C HIS A 178 -1.00 12.02 -17.17
N SER A 179 -0.97 10.75 -17.55
CA SER A 179 -1.36 9.64 -16.70
C SER A 179 -0.16 8.97 -16.06
N GLU A 180 -0.32 8.61 -14.80
CA GLU A 180 0.72 7.98 -13.99
C GLU A 180 0.21 6.68 -13.38
N ALA A 181 1.14 5.81 -13.00
CA ALA A 181 0.81 4.59 -12.27
C ALA A 181 1.83 4.28 -11.18
N VAL A 182 1.36 3.80 -10.03
CA VAL A 182 2.21 3.17 -9.00
C VAL A 182 1.86 1.69 -8.91
N LEU A 183 2.79 0.85 -9.31
CA LEU A 183 2.61 -0.60 -9.39
C LEU A 183 3.41 -1.28 -8.29
N LEU A 184 2.81 -2.27 -7.64
CA LEU A 184 3.54 -3.16 -6.75
C LEU A 184 4.01 -4.38 -7.53
N VAL A 185 5.30 -4.39 -7.89
CA VAL A 185 5.95 -5.51 -8.56
C VAL A 185 6.27 -6.59 -7.55
N LYS A 186 5.71 -7.79 -7.78
CA LYS A 186 5.85 -8.96 -6.92
C LYS A 186 6.60 -10.06 -7.66
N PRO A 187 7.91 -10.25 -7.45
CA PRO A 187 8.71 -11.22 -8.19
C PRO A 187 8.06 -12.59 -8.32
N GLN A 188 7.43 -13.10 -7.25
CA GLN A 188 6.74 -14.39 -7.22
C GLN A 188 5.57 -14.56 -8.20
N PHE A 189 5.05 -13.47 -8.77
CA PHE A 189 4.00 -13.49 -9.80
C PHE A 189 4.49 -13.05 -11.19
N GLU A 190 5.72 -12.53 -11.27
CA GLU A 190 6.34 -12.10 -12.53
C GLU A 190 7.30 -13.14 -13.10
N VAL A 191 7.95 -13.95 -12.24
CA VAL A 191 8.83 -15.02 -12.67
C VAL A 191 8.06 -16.32 -12.91
N GLY A 192 8.64 -17.20 -13.74
CA GLY A 192 8.08 -18.53 -13.98
C GLY A 192 8.09 -19.38 -12.72
N ARG A 193 7.21 -20.40 -12.67
CA ARG A 193 7.00 -21.26 -11.50
C ARG A 193 8.29 -21.96 -11.04
N GLU A 194 9.19 -22.25 -11.98
CA GLU A 194 10.49 -22.87 -11.75
C GLU A 194 11.45 -22.00 -10.91
N ARG A 195 11.21 -20.69 -10.86
CA ARG A 195 12.02 -19.73 -10.07
C ARG A 195 11.37 -19.34 -8.74
N VAL A 196 10.21 -19.93 -8.42
CA VAL A 196 9.52 -19.72 -7.14
C VAL A 196 9.90 -20.85 -6.18
N GLY A 197 10.60 -20.50 -5.12
CA GLY A 197 11.10 -21.47 -4.13
C GLY A 197 10.02 -22.00 -3.18
N LYS A 198 10.44 -22.88 -2.26
CA LYS A 198 9.58 -23.43 -1.20
C LYS A 198 8.89 -22.32 -0.41
N GLY A 199 7.58 -22.47 -0.22
CA GLY A 199 6.74 -21.49 0.47
C GLY A 199 6.24 -20.35 -0.42
N GLY A 200 6.47 -20.42 -1.74
CA GLY A 200 6.06 -19.36 -2.66
C GLY A 200 6.96 -18.12 -2.60
N VAL A 201 8.20 -18.27 -2.13
CA VAL A 201 9.14 -17.17 -1.90
C VAL A 201 10.26 -17.19 -2.94
N VAL A 202 10.48 -16.05 -3.59
CA VAL A 202 11.64 -15.83 -4.47
C VAL A 202 12.79 -15.30 -3.62
N ARG A 203 13.93 -16.00 -3.66
CA ARG A 203 15.16 -15.63 -2.94
C ARG A 203 16.32 -15.28 -3.86
N ASP A 204 16.22 -15.69 -5.13
CA ASP A 204 17.25 -15.44 -6.12
C ASP A 204 17.21 -13.97 -6.56
N ALA A 205 18.32 -13.27 -6.36
CA ALA A 205 18.48 -11.87 -6.75
C ALA A 205 18.26 -11.67 -8.26
N LEU A 206 18.73 -12.61 -9.10
CA LEU A 206 18.56 -12.49 -10.55
C LEU A 206 17.08 -12.59 -10.95
N ALA A 207 16.31 -13.46 -10.29
CA ALA A 207 14.87 -13.54 -10.49
C ALA A 207 14.14 -12.23 -10.13
N HIS A 208 14.59 -11.50 -9.10
CA HIS A 208 14.03 -10.18 -8.78
C HIS A 208 14.37 -9.14 -9.84
N VAL A 209 15.62 -9.10 -10.31
CA VAL A 209 16.05 -8.19 -11.39
C VAL A 209 15.26 -8.45 -12.66
N ASP A 210 15.10 -9.71 -13.05
CA ASP A 210 14.33 -10.11 -14.24
C ASP A 210 12.86 -9.72 -14.14
N ALA A 211 12.24 -9.89 -12.97
CA ALA A 211 10.87 -9.47 -12.72
C ALA A 211 10.70 -7.96 -12.94
N LEU A 212 11.56 -7.15 -12.32
CA LEU A 212 11.57 -5.70 -12.47
C LEU A 212 11.77 -5.28 -13.93
N LYS A 213 12.79 -5.85 -14.58
CA LYS A 213 13.12 -5.55 -15.98
C LYS A 213 11.96 -5.88 -16.91
N SER A 214 11.31 -7.03 -16.73
CA SER A 214 10.20 -7.43 -17.61
C SER A 214 8.99 -6.50 -17.49
N VAL A 215 8.67 -6.02 -16.28
CA VAL A 215 7.59 -5.04 -16.07
C VAL A 215 7.97 -3.68 -16.67
N ILE A 216 9.21 -3.22 -16.45
CA ILE A 216 9.71 -1.96 -17.01
C ILE A 216 9.68 -1.98 -18.54
N ASP A 217 10.21 -3.03 -19.17
CA ASP A 217 10.25 -3.14 -20.62
C ASP A 217 8.82 -3.21 -21.22
N THR A 218 7.89 -3.87 -20.53
CA THR A 218 6.47 -3.86 -20.92
C THR A 218 5.84 -2.48 -20.77
N SER A 219 6.16 -1.72 -19.72
CA SER A 219 5.65 -0.36 -19.58
C SER A 219 6.15 0.57 -20.69
N ARG A 220 7.43 0.44 -21.08
CA ARG A 220 8.05 1.23 -22.15
C ARG A 220 7.39 0.99 -23.50
N SER A 221 7.03 -0.26 -23.83
CA SER A 221 6.34 -0.56 -25.09
C SER A 221 4.92 0.02 -25.16
N LEU A 222 4.36 0.46 -24.03
CA LEU A 222 3.08 1.14 -23.91
C LEU A 222 3.22 2.68 -23.82
N GLY A 223 4.43 3.22 -23.99
CA GLY A 223 4.70 4.65 -23.87
C GLY A 223 4.80 5.15 -22.42
N TRP A 224 4.87 4.25 -21.44
CA TRP A 224 5.09 4.59 -20.04
C TRP A 224 6.54 4.38 -19.64
N TRP A 225 7.11 5.43 -19.05
CA TRP A 225 8.49 5.46 -18.62
C TRP A 225 8.56 5.39 -17.10
N PRO A 226 9.56 4.66 -16.56
CA PRO A 226 9.76 4.63 -15.13
C PRO A 226 10.25 5.98 -14.61
N LYS A 227 9.58 6.48 -13.58
CA LYS A 227 9.89 7.73 -12.87
C LYS A 227 10.49 7.49 -11.47
N GLY A 228 10.34 6.29 -10.93
CA GLY A 228 10.91 5.92 -9.65
C GLY A 228 10.76 4.43 -9.36
N LEU A 229 11.70 3.89 -8.60
CA LEU A 229 11.68 2.49 -8.19
C LEU A 229 12.31 2.36 -6.80
N ILE A 230 11.55 1.79 -5.87
CA ILE A 230 12.00 1.52 -4.49
C ILE A 230 11.58 0.11 -4.05
N ALA A 231 12.21 -0.41 -3.00
CA ALA A 231 11.68 -1.57 -2.29
C ALA A 231 10.42 -1.17 -1.50
N SER A 232 9.45 -2.08 -1.42
CA SER A 232 8.30 -1.91 -0.52
C SER A 232 8.79 -1.87 0.93
N PRO A 233 8.25 -0.97 1.78
CA PRO A 233 8.67 -0.83 3.18
C PRO A 233 8.32 -2.06 4.04
N ILE A 234 7.44 -2.92 3.53
CA ILE A 234 7.06 -4.18 4.17
C ILE A 234 7.10 -5.32 3.15
N THR A 235 7.38 -6.53 3.64
CA THR A 235 7.30 -7.76 2.85
C THR A 235 5.85 -8.26 2.72
N GLY A 236 5.60 -9.04 1.67
CA GLY A 236 4.36 -9.77 1.48
C GLY A 236 4.13 -10.81 2.60
N PRO A 237 2.91 -11.36 2.75
CA PRO A 237 2.57 -12.25 3.88
C PRO A 237 3.47 -13.49 4.02
N ALA A 238 3.97 -14.02 2.90
CA ALA A 238 4.88 -15.17 2.87
C ALA A 238 6.37 -14.77 3.04
N GLY A 239 6.68 -13.48 3.21
CA GLY A 239 8.05 -12.97 3.32
C GLY A 239 8.70 -12.58 1.99
N ASN A 240 7.95 -12.51 0.88
CA ASN A 240 8.49 -12.00 -0.38
C ASN A 240 8.82 -10.51 -0.26
N HIS A 241 9.99 -10.12 -0.75
CA HIS A 241 10.29 -8.72 -1.02
C HIS A 241 9.56 -8.27 -2.29
N GLU A 242 8.98 -7.09 -2.23
CA GLU A 242 8.16 -6.49 -3.30
C GLU A 242 8.71 -5.10 -3.59
N TYR A 243 8.41 -4.54 -4.77
CA TYR A 243 8.95 -3.26 -5.22
C TYR A 243 7.84 -2.33 -5.70
N LEU A 244 7.98 -1.04 -5.42
CA LEU A 244 7.06 -0.02 -5.91
C LEU A 244 7.69 0.66 -7.12
N LEU A 245 7.03 0.52 -8.26
CA LEU A 245 7.43 1.11 -9.53
C LEU A 245 6.46 2.24 -9.88
N TRP A 246 6.99 3.46 -9.98
CA TRP A 246 6.26 4.63 -10.46
C TRP A 246 6.51 4.85 -11.95
N LEU A 247 5.44 5.01 -12.72
CA LEU A 247 5.44 5.22 -14.16
C LEU A 247 4.73 6.53 -14.52
N GLY A 248 5.12 7.13 -15.64
CA GLY A 248 4.40 8.23 -16.28
C GLY A 248 4.80 8.42 -17.75
N ASP A 249 4.20 9.39 -18.42
CA ASP A 249 4.38 9.60 -19.87
C ASP A 249 5.72 10.25 -20.25
N GLU A 250 6.40 10.88 -19.29
CA GLU A 250 7.65 11.61 -19.51
C GLU A 250 8.86 10.83 -19.01
N ILE A 251 9.96 10.91 -19.77
CA ILE A 251 11.27 10.39 -19.36
C ILE A 251 11.87 11.40 -18.39
N LEU A 252 11.69 11.18 -17.08
CA LEU A 252 12.08 12.16 -16.07
C LEU A 252 13.31 11.77 -15.25
N VAL A 253 13.68 10.48 -15.14
CA VAL A 253 14.67 10.06 -14.12
C VAL A 253 15.52 8.85 -14.54
N ASP A 254 16.79 8.87 -14.13
CA ASP A 254 17.63 7.68 -14.08
C ASP A 254 17.15 6.78 -12.93
N LEU A 255 16.69 5.58 -13.26
CA LEU A 255 16.38 4.55 -12.27
C LEU A 255 17.64 4.13 -11.49
N PRO A 256 17.49 3.65 -10.23
CA PRO A 256 18.60 2.97 -9.58
C PRO A 256 19.04 1.76 -10.40
N VAL A 257 20.33 1.43 -10.32
CA VAL A 257 20.86 0.17 -10.86
C VAL A 257 20.11 -0.98 -10.18
N LEU A 258 19.39 -1.78 -10.99
CA LEU A 258 18.45 -2.79 -10.47
C LEU A 258 19.15 -3.80 -9.57
N GLU A 259 20.33 -4.25 -9.97
CA GLU A 259 21.15 -5.21 -9.23
C GLU A 259 21.52 -4.66 -7.85
N ARG A 260 21.82 -3.36 -7.76
CA ARG A 260 22.15 -2.70 -6.49
C ARG A 260 20.92 -2.62 -5.57
N LEU A 261 19.78 -2.20 -6.11
CA LEU A 261 18.53 -2.14 -5.35
C LEU A 261 18.15 -3.53 -4.80
N VAL A 262 18.20 -4.54 -5.66
CA VAL A 262 17.86 -5.91 -5.27
C VAL A 262 18.84 -6.44 -4.23
N ALA A 263 20.15 -6.25 -4.40
CA ALA A 263 21.14 -6.68 -3.43
C ALA A 263 20.92 -6.04 -2.05
N GLN A 264 20.59 -4.73 -2.01
CA GLN A 264 20.26 -4.03 -0.76
C GLN A 264 18.94 -4.52 -0.14
N THR A 265 17.98 -4.90 -0.97
CA THR A 265 16.66 -5.36 -0.50
C THR A 265 16.72 -6.75 0.13
N LEU A 266 17.61 -7.61 -0.38
CA LEU A 266 17.75 -9.01 0.05
C LEU A 266 18.83 -9.24 1.12
N ALA A 267 19.61 -8.20 1.45
CA ALA A 267 20.62 -8.23 2.50
C ALA A 267 19.97 -8.21 3.90
#